data_AF-A0A4Q0GMH9-F1
#
_entry.id   AF-A0A4Q0GMH9-F1
#
_cell.length_a   1.000
_cell.length_b   1.000
_cell.length_c   1.000
_cell.angle_alpha   90.00
_cell.angle_beta   90.00
_cell.angle_gamma   90.00
#
_symmetry.space_group_name_H-M   'P 1'
#
loop_
_entity.id
_entity.type
_entity.pdbx_description
1 polymer ?
#
loop_
_entity_poly.entity_id
_entity_poly.type
_entity_poly.pdbx_seq_one_letter_code
_entity_poly.pdbx_strand_id
1 'polypeptide(L)'
;MSLEPHLTKPIGLDHDDANALFSHIFGIGKAEGSPVAFRLKYLQKIGFALEQRSGRGRRTVHALPAVLKLAFALALIDLEVPAGRAAATVDANWAAISAVLDGAWSMVRAAGRPDGPAQTVFGFTARGLATDEGPLSMALTSGADLTAALMAADPRSAPRLIMNPVWLVIKVVDGLKVANRYRDDEIGAAFDALAAGLKK
;
A
#
# COMPACT_ATOMS: atom_id res chain seq x y z
N MET A 1 -34.67 -9.98 -15.27
CA MET A 1 -33.38 -9.74 -15.94
C MET A 1 -32.31 -9.85 -14.88
N SER A 2 -31.56 -10.96 -14.88
CA SER A 2 -30.43 -11.14 -13.98
C SER A 2 -29.27 -10.34 -14.54
N LEU A 3 -28.82 -9.30 -13.84
CA LEU A 3 -27.54 -8.66 -14.13
C LEU A 3 -26.47 -9.71 -13.80
N GLU A 4 -25.85 -10.28 -14.83
CA GLU A 4 -24.62 -11.03 -14.61
C GLU A 4 -23.64 -10.10 -13.86
N PRO A 5 -23.04 -10.55 -12.75
CA PRO A 5 -22.01 -9.75 -12.11
C PRO A 5 -20.90 -9.57 -13.13
N HIS A 6 -20.76 -8.36 -13.65
CA HIS A 6 -19.63 -7.99 -14.50
C HIS A 6 -18.37 -8.40 -13.74
N LEU A 7 -17.73 -9.47 -14.21
CA LEU A 7 -16.45 -9.93 -13.68
C LEU A 7 -15.51 -8.74 -13.69
N THR A 8 -15.22 -8.26 -12.47
CA THR A 8 -14.37 -7.12 -12.19
C THR A 8 -13.08 -7.34 -12.93
N LYS A 9 -12.81 -6.53 -13.96
CA LYS A 9 -11.52 -6.60 -14.64
C LYS A 9 -10.47 -6.35 -13.56
N PRO A 10 -9.53 -7.29 -13.31
CA PRO A 10 -8.48 -7.03 -12.36
C PRO A 10 -7.77 -5.75 -12.80
N ILE A 11 -7.48 -4.87 -11.83
CA ILE A 11 -6.51 -3.80 -12.08
C ILE A 11 -5.28 -4.51 -12.66
N GLY A 12 -4.86 -4.05 -13.82
CA GLY A 12 -3.79 -4.62 -14.60
C GLY A 12 -2.85 -3.50 -14.96
N LEU A 13 -1.92 -3.21 -14.06
CA LEU A 13 -0.80 -2.34 -14.39
C LEU A 13 0.30 -3.22 -14.96
N ASP A 14 0.82 -2.84 -16.12
CA ASP A 14 2.11 -3.37 -16.56
C ASP A 14 3.25 -2.65 -15.81
N HIS A 15 4.50 -2.99 -16.13
CA HIS A 15 5.66 -2.39 -15.45
C HIS A 15 5.73 -0.87 -15.64
N ASP A 16 5.41 -0.38 -16.83
CA ASP A 16 5.48 1.04 -17.17
C ASP A 16 4.36 1.80 -16.46
N ASP A 17 3.17 1.21 -16.36
CA ASP A 17 2.07 1.74 -15.59
C ASP A 17 2.33 1.77 -14.09
N ALA A 18 2.91 0.69 -13.55
CA ALA A 18 3.32 0.64 -12.16
C ALA A 18 4.35 1.72 -11.89
N ASN A 19 5.36 1.87 -12.75
CA ASN A 19 6.35 2.93 -12.63
C ASN A 19 5.71 4.32 -12.69
N ALA A 20 4.80 4.56 -13.64
CA ALA A 20 4.09 5.83 -13.76
C ALA A 20 3.20 6.14 -12.54
N LEU A 21 2.50 5.13 -12.01
CA LEU A 21 1.70 5.23 -10.79
C LEU A 21 2.59 5.58 -9.59
N PHE A 22 3.65 4.83 -9.36
CA PHE A 22 4.50 5.02 -8.19
C PHE A 22 5.33 6.31 -8.29
N SER A 23 5.76 6.71 -9.49
CA SER A 23 6.34 8.04 -9.74
C SER A 23 5.37 9.17 -9.37
N HIS A 24 4.06 8.99 -9.65
CA HIS A 24 3.04 9.95 -9.23
C HIS A 24 2.86 9.99 -7.71
N ILE A 25 2.77 8.82 -7.06
CA ILE A 25 2.57 8.70 -5.60
C ILE A 25 3.73 9.34 -4.83
N PHE A 26 4.97 9.05 -5.22
CA PHE A 26 6.18 9.45 -4.50
C PHE A 26 6.84 10.71 -5.06
N GLY A 27 6.21 11.40 -6.01
CA GLY A 27 6.61 12.74 -6.47
C GLY A 27 7.91 12.82 -7.26
N ILE A 28 8.41 11.70 -7.78
CA ILE A 28 9.64 11.65 -8.57
C ILE A 28 9.24 11.43 -10.02
N GLY A 29 9.52 12.41 -10.89
CA GLY A 29 9.03 12.45 -12.28
C GLY A 29 9.19 11.13 -13.07
N LYS A 30 8.39 10.96 -14.11
CA LYS A 30 8.24 9.73 -14.93
C LYS A 30 9.49 9.29 -15.73
N ALA A 31 10.67 9.85 -15.44
CA ALA A 31 11.88 9.56 -16.21
C ALA A 31 12.35 8.11 -15.98
N GLU A 32 12.74 7.44 -17.06
CA GLU A 32 13.47 6.19 -17.02
C GLU A 32 14.77 6.39 -16.22
N GLY A 33 15.03 5.56 -15.21
CA GLY A 33 16.11 5.79 -14.25
C GLY A 33 15.71 6.59 -12.99
N SER A 34 14.41 6.77 -12.74
CA SER A 34 13.95 7.30 -11.44
C SER A 34 14.31 6.33 -10.29
N PRO A 35 14.58 6.84 -9.07
CA PRO A 35 14.71 6.01 -7.85
C PRO A 35 13.56 5.01 -7.68
N VAL A 36 12.33 5.39 -8.07
CA VAL A 36 11.16 4.50 -8.05
C VAL A 36 11.33 3.32 -8.99
N ALA A 37 11.76 3.55 -10.23
CA ALA A 37 12.00 2.49 -11.21
C ALA A 37 13.04 1.48 -10.72
N PHE A 38 14.13 1.95 -10.11
CA PHE A 38 15.16 1.08 -9.53
C PHE A 38 14.63 0.24 -8.36
N ARG A 39 13.87 0.85 -7.44
CA ARG A 39 13.27 0.17 -6.30
C ARG A 39 12.25 -0.88 -6.75
N LEU A 40 11.40 -0.56 -7.72
CA LEU A 40 10.46 -1.52 -8.32
C LEU A 40 11.17 -2.70 -8.96
N LYS A 41 12.20 -2.44 -9.78
CA LYS A 41 13.01 -3.50 -10.39
C LYS A 41 13.68 -4.39 -9.35
N TYR A 42 14.17 -3.80 -8.24
CA TYR A 42 14.73 -4.57 -7.13
C TYR A 42 13.68 -5.45 -6.45
N LEU A 43 12.51 -4.91 -6.11
CA LEU A 43 11.40 -5.65 -5.48
C LEU A 43 10.93 -6.81 -6.37
N GLN A 44 10.84 -6.59 -7.69
CA GLN A 44 10.54 -7.64 -8.66
C GLN A 44 11.64 -8.71 -8.72
N LYS A 45 12.92 -8.31 -8.66
CA LYS A 45 14.05 -9.24 -8.67
C LYS A 45 14.04 -10.18 -7.46
N ILE A 46 13.63 -9.71 -6.29
CA ILE A 46 13.49 -10.53 -5.08
C ILE A 46 12.15 -11.29 -5.01
N GLY A 47 11.32 -11.18 -6.05
CA GLY A 47 10.05 -11.88 -6.15
C GLY A 47 8.93 -11.34 -5.26
N PHE A 48 9.08 -10.13 -4.74
CA PHE A 48 8.06 -9.50 -3.90
C PHE A 48 6.87 -9.01 -4.72
N ALA A 49 5.66 -9.30 -4.23
CA ALA A 49 4.39 -8.93 -4.87
C ALA A 49 4.31 -9.35 -6.36
N LEU A 50 4.93 -10.49 -6.70
CA LEU A 50 4.84 -11.08 -8.04
C LEU A 50 3.42 -11.52 -8.37
N GLU A 51 3.07 -11.44 -9.66
CA GLU A 51 1.76 -11.86 -10.15
C GLU A 51 1.78 -12.88 -11.27
N GLN A 52 0.59 -13.44 -11.46
CA GLN A 52 0.22 -14.27 -12.57
C GLN A 52 0.50 -13.59 -13.91
N ARG A 53 1.31 -14.26 -14.73
CA ARG A 53 1.43 -13.94 -16.15
C ARG A 53 0.09 -14.24 -16.82
N SER A 54 -0.58 -13.24 -17.37
CA SER A 54 -1.80 -13.44 -18.14
C SER A 54 -1.55 -13.19 -19.64
N GLY A 55 -2.03 -14.10 -20.50
CA GLY A 55 -2.06 -13.94 -21.97
C GLY A 55 -0.78 -14.27 -22.76
N ARG A 56 -0.95 -14.36 -24.09
CA ARG A 56 0.14 -14.45 -25.08
C ARG A 56 0.84 -13.09 -25.18
N GLY A 57 1.85 -12.86 -24.36
CA GLY A 57 2.62 -11.61 -24.43
C GLY A 57 3.53 -11.25 -23.25
N ARG A 58 3.57 -12.06 -22.17
CA ARG A 58 4.42 -11.80 -20.98
C ARG A 58 4.18 -10.42 -20.32
N ARG A 59 3.00 -9.84 -20.44
CA ARG A 59 2.65 -8.65 -19.63
C ARG A 59 2.31 -9.10 -18.21
N THR A 60 3.09 -8.63 -17.24
CA THR A 60 2.74 -8.73 -15.82
C THR A 60 1.53 -7.84 -15.57
N VAL A 61 0.56 -8.31 -14.78
CA VAL A 61 -0.72 -7.62 -14.58
C VAL A 61 -0.92 -7.40 -13.09
N HIS A 62 -0.76 -6.14 -12.66
CA HIS A 62 -0.90 -5.71 -11.25
C HIS A 62 -2.31 -5.62 -10.68
N ALA A 63 -2.83 -6.72 -10.15
CA ALA A 63 -4.01 -6.79 -9.30
C ALA A 63 -3.85 -5.88 -8.07
N LEU A 64 -4.97 -5.32 -7.59
CA LEU A 64 -4.99 -4.36 -6.50
C LEU A 64 -4.17 -4.80 -5.25
N PRO A 65 -4.24 -6.06 -4.78
CA PRO A 65 -3.40 -6.50 -3.67
C PRO A 65 -1.90 -6.28 -3.91
N ALA A 66 -1.37 -6.59 -5.10
CA ALA A 66 0.04 -6.40 -5.38
C ALA A 66 0.38 -4.91 -5.50
N VAL A 67 -0.49 -4.10 -6.11
CA VAL A 67 -0.32 -2.64 -6.17
C VAL A 67 -0.21 -2.06 -4.76
N LEU A 68 -1.10 -2.45 -3.85
CA LEU A 68 -1.10 -2.01 -2.46
C LEU A 68 0.14 -2.53 -1.68
N LYS A 69 0.55 -3.78 -1.90
CA LYS A 69 1.80 -4.33 -1.33
C LYS A 69 3.03 -3.52 -1.77
N LEU A 70 3.14 -3.23 -3.07
CA LEU A 70 4.22 -2.44 -3.63
C LEU A 70 4.19 -1.00 -3.12
N ALA A 71 3.01 -0.36 -3.06
CA ALA A 71 2.84 0.98 -2.52
C ALA A 71 3.32 1.06 -1.07
N PHE A 72 2.93 0.09 -0.24
CA PHE A 72 3.32 0.03 1.17
C PHE A 72 4.84 -0.20 1.33
N ALA A 73 5.40 -1.14 0.57
CA ALA A 73 6.83 -1.43 0.62
C ALA A 73 7.66 -0.23 0.17
N LEU A 74 7.24 0.48 -0.87
CA LEU A 74 7.90 1.71 -1.32
C LEU A 74 7.81 2.82 -0.27
N ALA A 75 6.67 2.97 0.40
CA ALA A 75 6.53 3.92 1.50
C ALA A 75 7.51 3.60 2.65
N LEU A 76 7.70 2.32 2.99
CA LEU A 76 8.73 1.92 3.97
C LEU A 76 10.15 2.23 3.47
N ILE A 77 10.44 2.04 2.18
CA ILE A 77 11.75 2.36 1.59
C ILE A 77 12.04 3.86 1.61
N ASP A 78 11.04 4.72 1.39
CA ASP A 78 11.18 6.18 1.54
C ASP A 78 11.46 6.60 2.99
N LEU A 79 11.10 5.72 3.92
CA LEU A 79 11.37 5.86 5.35
C LEU A 79 12.67 5.14 5.76
N GLU A 80 13.58 4.96 4.79
CA GLU A 80 14.92 4.39 4.91
C GLU A 80 14.95 2.91 5.33
N VAL A 81 13.82 2.20 5.26
CA VAL A 81 13.81 0.75 5.50
C VAL A 81 14.44 0.02 4.31
N PRO A 82 15.41 -0.90 4.53
CA PRO A 82 15.99 -1.68 3.45
C PRO A 82 14.93 -2.45 2.65
N ALA A 83 15.04 -2.45 1.32
CA ALA A 83 13.98 -2.97 0.44
C ALA A 83 13.58 -4.43 0.70
N GLY A 84 14.55 -5.33 0.94
CA GLY A 84 14.26 -6.73 1.30
C GLY A 84 13.50 -6.85 2.63
N ARG A 85 13.80 -5.96 3.58
CA ARG A 85 13.13 -5.89 4.87
C ARG A 85 11.72 -5.30 4.78
N ALA A 86 11.55 -4.25 3.97
CA ALA A 86 10.24 -3.69 3.66
C ALA A 86 9.32 -4.75 3.04
N ALA A 87 9.82 -5.50 2.05
CA ALA A 87 9.10 -6.61 1.43
C ALA A 87 8.70 -7.69 2.45
N ALA A 88 9.64 -8.17 3.25
CA ALA A 88 9.38 -9.18 4.28
C ALA A 88 8.37 -8.69 5.33
N THR A 89 8.41 -7.40 5.69
CA THR A 89 7.46 -6.77 6.60
C THR A 89 6.04 -6.80 6.04
N VAL A 90 5.88 -6.41 4.77
CA VAL A 90 4.58 -6.37 4.13
C VAL A 90 4.00 -7.77 3.99
N ASP A 91 4.79 -8.76 3.58
CA ASP A 91 4.30 -10.13 3.43
C ASP A 91 3.93 -10.76 4.77
N ALA A 92 4.76 -10.60 5.81
CA ALA A 92 4.48 -11.15 7.14
C ALA A 92 3.21 -10.56 7.78
N ASN A 93 2.85 -9.32 7.44
CA ASN A 93 1.74 -8.60 8.05
C ASN A 93 0.58 -8.33 7.09
N TRP A 94 0.55 -8.98 5.92
CA TRP A 94 -0.37 -8.60 4.84
C TRP A 94 -1.84 -8.64 5.24
N ALA A 95 -2.27 -9.63 6.04
CA ALA A 95 -3.66 -9.72 6.51
C ALA A 95 -4.07 -8.48 7.33
N ALA A 96 -3.21 -8.03 8.25
CA ALA A 96 -3.46 -6.84 9.06
C ALA A 96 -3.39 -5.55 8.21
N ILE A 97 -2.40 -5.46 7.32
CA ILE A 97 -2.24 -4.31 6.42
C ILE A 97 -3.46 -4.15 5.53
N SER A 98 -3.87 -5.22 4.85
CA SER A 98 -4.99 -5.19 3.91
C SER A 98 -6.32 -4.86 4.59
N ALA A 99 -6.59 -5.37 5.80
CA ALA A 99 -7.78 -4.99 6.57
C ALA A 99 -7.82 -3.49 6.91
N VAL A 100 -6.68 -2.90 7.29
CA VAL A 100 -6.60 -1.46 7.58
C VAL A 100 -6.73 -0.62 6.30
N LEU A 101 -6.15 -1.06 5.18
CA LEU A 101 -6.31 -0.36 3.90
C LEU A 101 -7.74 -0.42 3.36
N ASP A 102 -8.46 -1.52 3.59
CA ASP A 102 -9.89 -1.64 3.27
C ASP A 102 -10.75 -0.70 4.11
N GLY A 103 -10.49 -0.64 5.43
CA GLY A 103 -11.12 0.34 6.32
C GLY A 103 -10.85 1.78 5.88
N ALA A 104 -9.61 2.08 5.48
CA ALA A 104 -9.22 3.38 4.95
C ALA A 104 -9.94 3.73 3.64
N TRP A 105 -10.12 2.77 2.73
CA TRP A 105 -10.93 2.96 1.52
C TRP A 105 -12.39 3.28 1.85
N SER A 106 -12.99 2.54 2.79
CA SER A 106 -14.35 2.81 3.27
C SER A 106 -14.50 4.24 3.80
N MET A 107 -13.50 4.74 4.55
CA MET A 107 -13.46 6.12 5.02
C MET A 107 -13.36 7.14 3.88
N VAL A 108 -12.50 6.88 2.87
CA VAL A 108 -12.37 7.75 1.69
C VAL A 108 -13.69 7.84 0.92
N ARG A 109 -14.47 6.75 0.85
CA ARG A 109 -15.78 6.70 0.17
C ARG A 109 -16.91 7.38 0.93
N ALA A 110 -16.88 7.41 2.27
CA ALA A 110 -17.98 7.88 3.11
C ALA A 110 -18.17 9.42 3.18
N ALA A 111 -17.35 10.20 2.47
CA ALA A 111 -17.37 11.66 2.38
C ALA A 111 -16.81 12.44 3.61
N GLY A 112 -15.71 13.16 3.37
CA GLY A 112 -15.17 14.20 4.26
C GLY A 112 -13.86 13.79 4.93
N ARG A 113 -12.80 14.59 4.70
CA ARG A 113 -11.42 14.43 5.16
C ARG A 113 -11.21 13.33 6.22
N PRO A 114 -10.69 12.17 5.82
CA PRO A 114 -10.44 11.03 6.70
C PRO A 114 -9.37 11.24 7.79
N ASP A 115 -8.78 12.45 7.88
CA ASP A 115 -7.78 12.86 8.88
C ASP A 115 -8.45 13.15 10.24
N GLY A 116 -8.93 12.11 10.89
CA GLY A 116 -9.52 12.16 12.24
C GLY A 116 -8.64 11.46 13.28
N PRO A 117 -8.72 11.86 14.57
CA PRO A 117 -7.93 11.24 15.64
C PRO A 117 -8.23 9.74 15.86
N ALA A 118 -9.41 9.26 15.43
CA ALA A 118 -9.78 7.85 15.51
C ALA A 118 -9.17 6.98 14.38
N GLN A 119 -8.42 7.59 13.44
CA GLN A 119 -7.89 6.87 12.30
C GLN A 119 -6.82 5.87 12.74
N THR A 120 -6.94 4.62 12.29
CA THR A 120 -5.89 3.61 12.45
C THR A 120 -4.66 4.02 11.65
N VAL A 121 -3.49 3.93 12.28
CA VAL A 121 -2.18 4.15 11.67
C VAL A 121 -1.27 2.96 11.97
N PHE A 122 -0.25 2.77 11.12
CA PHE A 122 0.79 1.80 11.36
C PHE A 122 1.94 2.47 12.12
N GLY A 123 2.22 2.00 13.34
CA GLY A 123 3.34 2.45 14.15
C GLY A 123 4.48 1.45 14.14
N PHE A 124 5.72 1.93 13.97
CA PHE A 124 6.93 1.12 14.12
C PHE A 124 7.81 1.71 15.23
N THR A 125 8.26 0.86 16.16
CA THR A 125 9.06 1.28 17.31
C THR A 125 10.54 1.48 16.95
N ALA A 126 11.25 2.30 17.72
CA ALA A 126 12.70 2.48 17.55
C ALA A 126 13.46 1.14 17.59
N ARG A 127 13.06 0.24 18.50
CA ARG A 127 13.64 -1.10 18.62
C ARG A 127 13.36 -1.95 17.38
N GLY A 128 12.14 -1.88 16.85
CA GLY A 128 11.78 -2.54 15.60
C GLY A 128 12.61 -2.03 14.43
N LEU A 129 12.94 -0.74 14.39
CA LEU A 129 13.77 -0.16 13.32
C LEU A 129 15.25 -0.52 13.46
N ALA A 130 15.78 -0.57 14.69
CA ALA A 130 17.22 -0.74 14.96
C ALA A 130 17.78 -2.15 14.74
N THR A 131 16.94 -3.18 14.58
CA THR A 131 17.41 -4.54 14.29
C THR A 131 17.63 -4.72 12.78
N ASP A 132 18.79 -5.17 12.32
CA ASP A 132 19.02 -5.37 10.88
C ASP A 132 18.37 -6.65 10.31
N GLU A 133 17.82 -7.49 11.19
CA GLU A 133 17.30 -8.80 10.81
C GLU A 133 15.77 -8.88 10.88
N GLY A 134 15.18 -9.47 9.83
CA GLY A 134 13.78 -9.86 9.79
C GLY A 134 12.75 -8.73 9.60
N PRO A 135 11.45 -9.09 9.51
CA PRO A 135 10.33 -8.15 9.42
C PRO A 135 10.34 -7.08 10.53
N LEU A 136 9.90 -5.87 10.21
CA LEU A 136 9.64 -4.86 11.22
C LEU A 136 8.49 -5.31 12.13
N SER A 137 8.64 -5.09 13.43
CA SER A 137 7.52 -5.17 14.36
C SER A 137 6.60 -3.98 14.12
N MET A 138 5.37 -4.29 13.67
CA MET A 138 4.35 -3.31 13.33
C MET A 138 3.24 -3.36 14.38
N ALA A 139 2.87 -2.20 14.91
CA ALA A 139 1.73 -2.04 15.79
C ALA A 139 0.62 -1.26 15.06
N LEU A 140 -0.62 -1.67 15.27
CA LEU A 140 -1.79 -0.90 14.86
C LEU A 140 -2.21 -0.03 16.05
N THR A 141 -2.39 1.26 15.80
CA THR A 141 -2.82 2.21 16.84
C THR A 141 -3.73 3.27 16.22
N SER A 142 -4.47 4.02 17.05
CA SER A 142 -5.23 5.17 16.57
C SER A 142 -4.33 6.43 16.55
N GLY A 143 -4.69 7.44 15.76
CA GLY A 143 -4.02 8.75 15.79
C GLY A 143 -4.06 9.41 17.18
N ALA A 144 -5.13 9.18 17.95
CA ALA A 144 -5.29 9.65 19.33
C ALA A 144 -4.31 8.94 20.27
N ASP A 145 -4.26 7.61 20.23
CA ASP A 145 -3.36 6.81 21.07
C ASP A 145 -1.89 7.08 20.72
N LEU A 146 -1.60 7.30 19.44
CA LEU A 146 -0.31 7.75 18.97
C LEU A 146 0.08 9.10 19.59
N THR A 147 -0.83 10.07 19.54
CA THR A 147 -0.59 11.40 20.13
C THR A 147 -0.35 11.28 21.64
N ALA A 148 -1.15 10.46 22.33
CA ALA A 148 -0.97 10.18 23.75
C ALA A 148 0.39 9.49 24.04
N ALA A 149 0.80 8.53 23.22
CA ALA A 149 2.08 7.82 23.35
C ALA A 149 3.29 8.73 23.08
N LEU A 150 3.18 9.67 22.13
CA LEU A 150 4.20 10.70 21.89
C LEU A 150 4.33 11.69 23.05
N MET A 151 3.23 11.94 23.77
CA MET A 151 3.21 12.81 24.95
C MET A 151 3.60 12.09 26.25
N ALA A 152 3.70 10.75 26.25
CA ALA A 152 4.11 9.97 27.40
C ALA A 152 5.64 10.04 27.62
N ALA A 153 6.06 10.00 28.90
CA ALA A 153 7.42 10.30 29.33
C ALA A 153 8.50 9.25 28.94
N ASP A 154 8.14 8.11 28.34
CA ASP A 154 9.11 7.10 27.88
C ASP A 154 9.32 7.16 26.36
N PRO A 155 10.38 7.84 25.89
CA PRO A 155 10.66 8.00 24.47
C PRO A 155 11.13 6.71 23.76
N ARG A 156 11.30 5.58 24.47
CA ARG A 156 11.74 4.30 23.89
C ARG A 156 10.59 3.43 23.40
N SER A 157 9.39 3.58 23.96
CA SER A 157 8.19 2.83 23.59
C SER A 157 7.35 3.55 22.52
N ALA A 158 7.55 4.85 22.33
CA ALA A 158 6.86 5.62 21.31
C ALA A 158 7.23 5.13 19.88
N PRO A 159 6.25 4.96 18.98
CA PRO A 159 6.52 4.69 17.58
C PRO A 159 7.29 5.86 16.96
N ARG A 160 8.38 5.52 16.26
CA ARG A 160 9.26 6.49 15.57
C ARG A 160 8.86 6.70 14.12
N LEU A 161 8.13 5.75 13.56
CA LEU A 161 7.64 5.80 12.21
C LEU A 161 6.13 5.53 12.20
N ILE A 162 5.40 6.41 11.52
CA ILE A 162 3.94 6.37 11.44
C ILE A 162 3.57 6.41 9.96
N MET A 163 2.85 5.39 9.49
CA MET A 163 2.28 5.39 8.15
C MET A 163 0.77 5.61 8.22
N ASN A 164 0.30 6.62 7.49
CA ASN A 164 -1.12 6.94 7.34
C ASN A 164 -1.71 6.08 6.20
N PRO A 165 -2.57 5.07 6.48
CA PRO A 165 -3.18 4.21 5.45
C PRO A 165 -4.09 4.96 4.49
N VAL A 166 -4.81 5.97 4.98
CA VAL A 166 -5.72 6.78 4.19
C VAL A 166 -4.97 7.59 3.16
N TRP A 167 -3.85 8.21 3.53
CA TRP A 167 -2.99 8.92 2.58
C TRP A 167 -2.53 7.97 1.47
N LEU A 168 -2.11 6.75 1.83
CA LEU A 168 -1.66 5.75 0.86
C LEU A 168 -2.78 5.35 -0.09
N VAL A 169 -3.99 5.10 0.43
CA VAL A 169 -5.18 4.77 -0.37
C VAL A 169 -5.54 5.92 -1.31
N ILE A 170 -5.61 7.16 -0.82
CA ILE A 170 -5.88 8.35 -1.65
C ILE A 170 -4.86 8.45 -2.78
N LYS A 171 -3.57 8.32 -2.48
CA LYS A 171 -2.51 8.42 -3.50
C LYS A 171 -2.57 7.32 -4.54
N VAL A 172 -2.87 6.08 -4.13
CA VAL A 172 -3.05 4.97 -5.06
C VAL A 172 -4.28 5.21 -5.95
N VAL A 173 -5.41 5.62 -5.37
CA VAL A 173 -6.64 5.91 -6.10
C VAL A 173 -6.44 7.07 -7.09
N ASP A 174 -5.88 8.18 -6.64
CA ASP A 174 -5.57 9.35 -7.47
C ASP A 174 -4.63 8.96 -8.61
N GLY A 175 -3.58 8.20 -8.32
CA GLY A 175 -2.65 7.74 -9.34
C GLY A 175 -3.28 6.79 -10.37
N LEU A 176 -4.18 5.90 -9.94
CA LEU A 176 -4.95 5.03 -10.84
C LEU A 176 -5.88 5.83 -11.76
N LYS A 177 -6.49 6.91 -11.24
CA LYS A 177 -7.31 7.84 -12.01
C LYS A 177 -6.48 8.71 -12.97
N VAL A 178 -5.36 9.26 -12.51
CA VAL A 178 -4.44 10.12 -13.30
C VAL A 178 -3.77 9.33 -14.42
N ALA A 179 -3.55 8.04 -14.25
CA ALA A 179 -3.15 7.16 -15.35
C ALA A 179 -4.24 7.02 -16.45
N ASN A 180 -5.43 7.62 -16.27
CA ASN A 180 -6.60 7.56 -17.17
C ASN A 180 -7.04 6.12 -17.53
N ARG A 181 -6.72 5.15 -16.66
CA ARG A 181 -6.94 3.73 -16.96
C ARG A 181 -8.14 3.12 -16.24
N TYR A 182 -8.56 3.69 -15.11
CA TYR A 182 -9.61 3.11 -14.28
C TYR A 182 -10.63 4.15 -13.85
N ARG A 183 -11.90 3.77 -13.93
CA ARG A 183 -13.04 4.54 -13.44
C ARG A 183 -13.26 4.27 -11.94
N ASP A 184 -13.98 5.19 -11.27
CA ASP A 184 -14.26 5.09 -9.84
C ASP A 184 -15.01 3.81 -9.44
N ASP A 185 -15.90 3.31 -10.30
CA ASP A 185 -16.63 2.06 -10.10
C ASP A 185 -15.71 0.82 -10.19
N GLU A 186 -14.77 0.83 -11.12
CA GLU A 186 -13.78 -0.25 -11.28
C GLU A 186 -12.82 -0.31 -10.08
N ILE A 187 -12.37 0.84 -9.60
CA ILE A 187 -11.54 0.95 -8.39
C ILE A 187 -12.32 0.46 -7.17
N GLY A 188 -13.58 0.91 -7.01
CA GLY A 188 -14.43 0.49 -5.90
C GLY A 188 -14.66 -1.02 -5.87
N ALA A 189 -15.01 -1.61 -7.00
CA ALA A 189 -15.22 -3.05 -7.11
C ALA A 189 -13.94 -3.86 -6.83
N ALA A 190 -12.74 -3.32 -7.13
CA ALA A 190 -11.48 -3.96 -6.79
C ALA A 190 -11.21 -3.96 -5.28
N PHE A 191 -11.54 -2.88 -4.58
CA PHE A 191 -11.48 -2.84 -3.11
C PHE A 191 -12.54 -3.75 -2.46
N ASP A 192 -13.75 -3.82 -3.00
CA ASP A 192 -14.78 -4.75 -2.52
C ASP A 192 -14.32 -6.21 -2.65
N ALA A 193 -13.60 -6.55 -3.74
CA ALA A 193 -13.00 -7.86 -3.93
C ALA A 193 -11.86 -8.14 -2.94
N LEU A 194 -11.06 -7.14 -2.59
CA LEU A 194 -10.05 -7.23 -1.53
C LEU A 194 -10.71 -7.57 -0.18
N ALA A 195 -11.78 -6.86 0.18
CA ALA A 195 -12.55 -7.11 1.41
C ALA A 195 -13.17 -8.51 1.45
N ALA A 196 -13.68 -8.99 0.31
CA ALA A 196 -14.23 -10.34 0.21
C ALA A 196 -13.15 -11.43 0.37
N GLY A 197 -11.92 -11.17 -0.10
CA GLY A 197 -10.77 -12.05 0.07
C GLY A 197 -10.33 -12.21 1.52
N LEU A 198 -10.55 -11.19 2.37
CA LEU A 198 -10.22 -11.21 3.80
C LEU A 198 -11.17 -12.09 4.64
N LYS A 199 -12.36 -12.41 4.12
CA LYS A 199 -13.39 -13.20 4.84
C LYS A 199 -13.25 -14.70 4.62
N LYS A 200 -12.26 -15.15 3.85
CA LYS A 200 -11.98 -16.56 3.55
C LYS A 200 -10.80 -17.05 4.36
#